data_AF-A0A7S1USY2-F1
#
_entry.id   AF-A0A7S1USY2-F1
#
_cell.length_a   1.000
_cell.length_b   1.000
_cell.length_c   1.000
_cell.angle_alpha   90.00
_cell.angle_beta   90.00
_cell.angle_gamma   90.00
#
_symmetry.space_group_name_H-M   'P 1'
#
loop_
_entity.id
_entity.type
_entity.pdbx_description
1 polymer ?
#
loop_
_entity_poly.entity_id
_entity_poly.type
_entity_poly.pdbx_seq_one_letter_code
_entity_poly.pdbx_strand_id
1 'polypeptide(L)'
;MVAKESRFTSTSERKRSFHTMFMRTQALASDFANRYNYHLEQLVHNVRDDISEQWAQQLPRIEFLQPLVVEYRNEYNDAEMDLLIEPFLEGKYEKFNNNAGYVMGQSSSTRKGNQDAEDLLGTRNLLNGLDLGVIQEDSEEEDVSDDDEDIIDWTTRLPVRSSYSTKYDPLTFAQAFSHFTFDNSKGALIVVDLQGVFCDKERTFRLTDPAIHRRRKSTRERMQFGRTDKGKKGIVAFFESHRCSDACHVLGLSPVDPESI
;
A
#
# COMPACT_ATOMS: atom_id res chain seq x y z
N MET A 1 3.70 -21.19 1.22
CA MET A 1 4.37 -20.16 2.03
C MET A 1 5.60 -19.67 1.27
N VAL A 2 6.01 -18.43 1.49
CA VAL A 2 7.26 -17.83 1.02
C VAL A 2 8.01 -17.31 2.23
N ALA A 3 9.32 -17.54 2.27
CA ALA A 3 10.20 -16.97 3.28
C ALA A 3 10.84 -15.68 2.75
N LYS A 4 11.00 -14.68 3.61
CA LYS A 4 11.60 -13.39 3.30
C LYS A 4 12.77 -13.12 4.24
N GLU A 5 13.92 -12.81 3.65
CA GLU A 5 15.09 -12.34 4.37
C GLU A 5 15.63 -11.07 3.73
N SER A 6 16.15 -10.16 4.55
CA SER A 6 16.84 -8.97 4.07
C SER A 6 18.21 -9.34 3.49
N ARG A 7 18.49 -8.89 2.26
CA ARG A 7 19.79 -9.06 1.59
C ARG A 7 20.92 -8.22 2.23
N PHE A 8 20.58 -7.26 3.10
CA PHE A 8 21.51 -6.21 3.55
C PHE A 8 21.91 -6.30 5.03
N THR A 9 21.46 -7.32 5.75
CA THR A 9 21.65 -7.43 7.21
C THR A 9 22.22 -8.78 7.60
N SER A 10 23.50 -8.79 8.00
CA SER A 10 24.19 -9.98 8.50
C SER A 10 24.05 -10.19 10.01
N THR A 11 23.70 -9.15 10.76
CA THR A 11 23.53 -9.18 12.22
C THR A 11 22.09 -9.52 12.62
N SER A 12 21.92 -10.34 13.65
CA SER A 12 20.62 -10.77 14.20
C SER A 12 19.73 -9.60 14.65
N GLU A 13 20.30 -8.56 15.25
CA GLU A 13 19.58 -7.37 15.70
C GLU A 13 18.93 -6.62 14.52
N ARG A 14 19.71 -6.31 13.47
CA ARG A 14 19.19 -5.65 12.25
C ARG A 14 18.14 -6.51 11.53
N LYS A 15 18.24 -7.85 11.59
CA LYS A 15 17.21 -8.76 11.05
C LYS A 15 15.90 -8.64 11.83
N ARG A 16 15.93 -8.66 13.17
CA ARG A 16 14.74 -8.47 14.01
C ARG A 16 14.10 -7.10 13.81
N SER A 17 14.89 -6.04 13.69
CA SER A 17 14.37 -4.70 13.40
C SER A 17 13.71 -4.63 12.01
N PHE A 18 14.29 -5.30 11.01
CA PHE A 18 13.65 -5.45 9.70
C PHE A 18 12.32 -6.21 9.80
N HIS A 19 12.29 -7.37 10.46
CA HIS A 19 11.06 -8.15 10.67
C HIS A 19 10.00 -7.31 11.38
N THR A 20 10.36 -6.61 12.46
CA THR A 20 9.45 -5.74 13.21
C THR A 20 8.87 -4.63 12.33
N MET A 21 9.71 -3.95 11.55
CA MET A 21 9.26 -2.89 10.65
C MET A 21 8.33 -3.42 9.56
N PHE A 22 8.66 -4.58 8.99
CA PHE A 22 7.85 -5.27 8.00
C PHE A 22 6.45 -5.58 8.55
N MET A 23 6.41 -6.27 9.69
CA MET A 23 5.17 -6.65 10.37
C MET A 23 4.30 -5.43 10.68
N ARG A 24 4.90 -4.35 11.20
CA ARG A 24 4.20 -3.09 11.51
C ARG A 24 3.62 -2.43 10.26
N THR A 25 4.42 -2.32 9.20
CA THR A 25 4.00 -1.69 7.94
C THR A 25 2.84 -2.46 7.32
N GLN A 26 2.94 -3.79 7.28
CA GLN A 26 1.92 -4.64 6.71
C GLN A 26 0.63 -4.67 7.56
N ALA A 27 0.76 -4.68 8.90
CA ALA A 27 -0.38 -4.59 9.80
C ALA A 27 -1.12 -3.24 9.66
N LEU A 28 -0.40 -2.13 9.55
CA LEU A 28 -1.02 -0.82 9.37
C LEU A 28 -1.73 -0.71 8.01
N ALA A 29 -1.11 -1.23 6.95
CA ALA A 29 -1.75 -1.29 5.64
C ALA A 29 -3.01 -2.18 5.66
N SER A 30 -2.98 -3.29 6.41
CA SER A 30 -4.13 -4.16 6.64
C SER A 30 -5.26 -3.44 7.37
N ASP A 31 -4.95 -2.62 8.39
CA ASP A 31 -5.96 -1.81 9.09
C ASP A 31 -6.65 -0.80 8.13
N PHE A 32 -5.88 -0.10 7.30
CA PHE A 32 -6.47 0.77 6.27
C PHE A 32 -7.31 0.00 5.25
N ALA A 33 -6.90 -1.21 4.86
CA ALA A 33 -7.68 -2.07 3.98
C ALA A 33 -9.01 -2.49 4.61
N ASN A 34 -9.03 -2.79 5.91
CA ASN A 34 -10.26 -3.09 6.66
C ASN A 34 -11.19 -1.88 6.71
N ARG A 35 -10.67 -0.68 7.01
CA ARG A 35 -11.44 0.57 7.00
C ARG A 35 -12.02 0.87 5.61
N TYR A 36 -11.23 0.65 4.56
CA TYR A 36 -11.65 0.80 3.17
C TYR A 36 -12.77 -0.19 2.79
N ASN A 37 -12.60 -1.47 3.11
CA ASN A 37 -13.60 -2.50 2.82
C ASN A 37 -14.91 -2.21 3.56
N TYR A 38 -14.82 -1.81 4.84
CA TYR A 38 -15.97 -1.38 5.63
C TYR A 38 -16.67 -0.16 5.00
N HIS A 39 -15.90 0.83 4.53
CA HIS A 39 -16.47 1.98 3.83
C HIS A 39 -17.27 1.56 2.58
N LEU A 40 -16.73 0.65 1.76
CA LEU A 40 -17.47 0.10 0.62
C LEU A 40 -18.77 -0.61 1.03
N GLU A 41 -18.76 -1.35 2.14
CA GLU A 41 -19.97 -2.00 2.66
C GLU A 41 -21.04 -0.99 3.09
N GLN A 42 -20.63 0.11 3.74
CA GLN A 42 -21.56 1.17 4.13
C GLN A 42 -22.17 1.89 2.91
N LEU A 43 -21.38 2.13 1.86
CA LEU A 43 -21.89 2.68 0.60
C LEU A 43 -23.01 1.80 0.04
N VAL A 44 -22.80 0.48 0.02
CA VAL A 44 -23.79 -0.49 -0.48
C VAL A 44 -25.05 -0.50 0.40
N HIS A 45 -24.88 -0.50 1.73
CA HIS A 45 -26.01 -0.53 2.66
C HIS A 45 -26.95 0.67 2.50
N ASN A 46 -26.42 1.83 2.08
CA ASN A 46 -27.17 3.08 1.98
C ASN A 46 -27.96 3.24 0.67
N VAL A 47 -27.78 2.38 -0.35
CA VAL A 47 -28.43 2.54 -1.66
C VAL A 47 -29.69 1.67 -1.85
N ARG A 48 -29.91 0.65 -1.00
CA ARG A 48 -31.12 -0.21 -0.86
C ARG A 48 -32.08 -0.29 -2.08
N ASP A 49 -31.57 -0.79 -3.20
CA ASP A 49 -32.38 -1.40 -4.28
C ASP A 49 -31.67 -2.65 -4.84
N ASP A 50 -32.38 -3.55 -5.53
CA ASP A 50 -31.81 -4.82 -6.06
C ASP A 50 -30.62 -4.59 -7.02
N ILE A 51 -30.56 -3.41 -7.64
CA ILE A 51 -29.46 -2.99 -8.52
C ILE A 51 -28.19 -2.74 -7.70
N SER A 52 -28.33 -2.28 -6.45
CA SER A 52 -27.25 -2.02 -5.50
C SER A 52 -26.48 -3.29 -5.11
N GLU A 53 -27.15 -4.43 -4.95
CA GLU A 53 -26.49 -5.69 -4.55
C GLU A 53 -25.60 -6.25 -5.67
N GLN A 54 -26.08 -6.23 -6.92
CA GLN A 54 -25.29 -6.69 -8.06
C GLN A 54 -24.10 -5.76 -8.34
N TRP A 55 -24.29 -4.46 -8.14
CA TRP A 55 -23.20 -3.47 -8.21
C TRP A 55 -22.17 -3.66 -7.09
N ALA A 56 -22.63 -3.91 -5.86
CA ALA A 56 -21.78 -4.16 -4.70
C ALA A 56 -20.80 -5.31 -4.90
N GLN A 57 -21.27 -6.40 -5.52
CA GLN A 57 -20.46 -7.57 -5.84
C GLN A 57 -19.32 -7.26 -6.83
N GLN A 58 -19.38 -6.14 -7.56
CA GLN A 58 -18.32 -5.74 -8.48
C GLN A 58 -17.22 -4.92 -7.82
N LEU A 59 -17.49 -4.32 -6.65
CA LEU A 59 -16.57 -3.42 -5.95
C LEU A 59 -15.44 -4.22 -5.31
N PRO A 60 -14.19 -4.04 -5.75
CA PRO A 60 -13.12 -4.90 -5.31
C PRO A 60 -12.71 -4.62 -3.86
N ARG A 61 -12.51 -5.69 -3.10
CA ARG A 61 -11.96 -5.66 -1.73
C ARG A 61 -10.44 -5.71 -1.76
N ILE A 62 -9.82 -5.27 -0.68
CA ILE A 62 -8.36 -5.31 -0.51
C ILE A 62 -8.03 -6.08 0.76
N GLU A 63 -7.10 -7.01 0.66
CA GLU A 63 -6.60 -7.82 1.76
C GLU A 63 -5.07 -7.83 1.70
N PHE A 64 -4.42 -7.39 2.77
CA PHE A 64 -2.98 -7.59 2.93
C PHE A 64 -2.72 -8.93 3.59
N LEU A 65 -1.73 -9.66 3.07
CA LEU A 65 -1.28 -10.90 3.68
C LEU A 65 -0.86 -10.69 5.13
N GLN A 66 -1.10 -11.70 5.96
CA GLN A 66 -0.62 -11.72 7.34
C GLN A 66 0.72 -12.45 7.40
N PRO A 67 1.85 -11.73 7.58
CA PRO A 67 3.15 -12.34 7.80
C PRO A 67 3.25 -12.95 9.20
N LEU A 68 4.16 -13.91 9.35
CA LEU A 68 4.57 -14.48 10.63
C LEU A 68 6.09 -14.44 10.73
N VAL A 69 6.60 -14.24 11.93
CA VAL A 69 8.01 -14.51 12.24
C VAL A 69 8.08 -15.84 12.96
N VAL A 70 8.79 -16.80 12.39
CA VAL A 70 9.00 -18.12 12.98
C VAL A 70 10.42 -18.21 13.50
N GLU A 71 10.54 -18.50 14.79
CA GLU A 71 11.80 -18.81 15.43
C GLU A 71 12.09 -20.30 15.29
N TYR A 72 13.32 -20.64 14.93
CA TYR A 72 13.77 -22.02 14.81
C TYR A 72 15.24 -22.13 15.22
N ARG A 73 15.67 -23.35 15.52
CA ARG A 73 17.06 -23.64 15.86
C ARG A 73 17.76 -24.28 14.68
N ASN A 74 18.92 -23.75 14.30
CA ASN A 74 19.71 -24.28 13.21
C ASN A 74 20.38 -25.59 13.64
N GLU A 75 20.10 -26.69 12.93
CA GLU A 75 20.61 -28.02 13.26
C GLU A 75 22.13 -28.17 13.13
N TYR A 76 22.82 -27.29 12.38
CA TYR A 76 24.26 -27.39 12.13
C TYR A 76 25.13 -26.76 13.22
N ASN A 77 24.68 -25.63 13.79
CA ASN A 77 25.46 -24.83 14.74
C ASN A 77 24.69 -24.49 16.02
N ASP A 78 23.49 -25.05 16.19
CA ASP A 78 22.61 -24.86 17.35
C ASP A 78 22.17 -23.40 17.60
N ALA A 79 22.38 -22.52 16.61
CA ALA A 79 22.07 -21.11 16.71
C ALA A 79 20.55 -20.87 16.54
N GLU A 80 20.01 -19.98 17.36
CA GLU A 80 18.64 -19.46 17.20
C GLU A 80 18.56 -18.54 16.00
N MET A 81 17.56 -18.79 15.15
CA MET A 81 17.30 -18.06 13.92
C MET A 81 15.83 -17.66 13.87
N ASP A 82 15.55 -16.54 13.22
CA ASP A 82 14.20 -16.06 12.95
C ASP A 82 13.98 -15.93 11.43
N LEU A 83 12.79 -16.31 10.97
CA LEU A 83 12.42 -16.25 9.56
C LEU A 83 11.04 -15.62 9.39
N LEU A 84 10.98 -14.55 8.61
CA LEU A 84 9.71 -13.97 8.20
C LEU A 84 9.10 -14.81 7.08
N ILE A 85 7.85 -15.22 7.24
CA ILE A 85 7.12 -16.04 6.27
C ILE A 85 5.74 -15.46 5.99
N GLU A 86 5.25 -15.71 4.77
CA GLU A 86 3.92 -15.31 4.31
C GLU A 86 3.26 -16.42 3.48
N PRO A 87 1.93 -16.40 3.33
CA PRO A 87 1.25 -17.19 2.31
C PRO A 87 1.84 -16.94 0.91
N PHE A 88 1.92 -17.99 0.10
CA PHE A 88 2.29 -17.84 -1.31
C PHE A 88 1.05 -17.37 -2.08
N LEU A 89 1.20 -16.32 -2.90
CA LEU A 89 0.15 -15.86 -3.80
C LEU A 89 0.19 -16.63 -5.11
N GLU A 90 -0.83 -17.44 -5.35
CA GLU A 90 -1.04 -18.09 -6.64
C GLU A 90 -1.69 -17.11 -7.62
N GLY A 91 -1.07 -16.91 -8.78
CA GLY A 91 -1.65 -16.09 -9.86
C GLY A 91 -0.62 -15.16 -10.51
N LYS A 92 -1.14 -14.22 -11.31
CA LYS A 92 -0.31 -13.19 -11.95
C LYS A 92 0.01 -12.12 -10.93
N TYR A 93 1.27 -12.08 -10.48
CA TYR A 93 1.77 -11.04 -9.60
C TYR A 93 1.96 -9.74 -10.38
N GLU A 94 1.39 -8.65 -9.90
CA GLU A 94 1.44 -7.33 -10.53
C GLU A 94 1.72 -6.24 -9.49
N LYS A 95 2.37 -5.16 -9.93
CA LYS A 95 2.58 -3.94 -9.14
C LYS A 95 1.65 -2.85 -9.66
N PHE A 96 0.67 -2.45 -8.87
CA PHE A 96 -0.39 -1.52 -9.25
C PHE A 96 0.05 -0.05 -9.10
N ASN A 97 0.87 0.27 -8.11
CA ASN A 97 1.62 1.52 -8.03
C ASN A 97 2.95 1.27 -7.32
N ASN A 98 3.84 2.27 -7.30
CA ASN A 98 5.11 2.16 -6.59
C ASN A 98 5.28 3.25 -5.52
N ASN A 99 6.38 3.19 -4.77
CA ASN A 99 6.73 4.20 -3.77
C ASN A 99 7.40 5.47 -4.36
N ALA A 100 7.33 5.68 -5.67
CA ALA A 100 8.06 6.73 -6.41
C ALA A 100 7.17 7.50 -7.41
N GLY A 101 5.86 7.37 -7.33
CA GLY A 101 4.92 8.09 -8.19
C GLY A 101 4.54 7.38 -9.50
N TYR A 102 4.91 6.11 -9.71
CA TYR A 102 4.30 5.30 -10.77
C TYR A 102 2.89 4.86 -10.36
N VAL A 103 1.93 5.02 -11.28
CA VAL A 103 0.53 4.60 -11.12
C VAL A 103 0.13 3.83 -12.38
N MET A 104 -0.21 2.55 -12.24
CA MET A 104 -0.58 1.70 -13.37
C MET A 104 -1.82 2.27 -14.09
N GLY A 105 -1.74 2.32 -15.42
CA GLY A 105 -2.82 2.83 -16.26
C GLY A 105 -2.93 4.35 -16.32
N GLN A 106 -2.02 5.09 -15.68
CA GLN A 106 -1.99 6.55 -15.70
C GLN A 106 -0.62 7.05 -16.16
N SER A 107 -0.60 7.90 -17.18
CA SER A 107 0.64 8.50 -17.67
C SER A 107 0.98 9.73 -16.84
N SER A 108 2.23 9.80 -16.36
CA SER A 108 2.78 11.02 -15.78
C SER A 108 2.91 12.07 -16.88
N SER A 109 2.17 13.16 -16.79
CA SER A 109 2.31 14.28 -17.72
C SER A 109 3.60 15.08 -17.46
N THR A 110 4.73 14.59 -18.00
CA THR A 110 6.02 15.29 -18.31
C THR A 110 6.83 15.80 -17.10
N ARG A 111 8.12 15.44 -16.92
CA ARG A 111 9.26 16.06 -17.64
C ARG A 111 10.54 15.21 -17.74
N LYS A 112 11.06 15.21 -18.98
CA LYS A 112 12.45 15.35 -19.47
C LYS A 112 13.56 14.55 -18.78
N GLY A 113 14.02 13.54 -19.53
CA GLY A 113 15.43 13.24 -19.70
C GLY A 113 16.13 12.63 -18.49
N ASN A 114 15.92 11.34 -18.27
CA ASN A 114 17.00 10.40 -18.06
C ASN A 114 16.53 8.99 -18.44
N GLN A 115 17.48 8.20 -18.92
CA GLN A 115 17.29 6.89 -19.54
C GLN A 115 16.83 5.87 -18.50
N ASP A 116 15.53 5.58 -18.43
CA ASP A 116 15.00 4.37 -17.78
C ASP A 116 13.75 3.86 -18.54
N ALA A 117 13.85 3.82 -19.87
CA ALA A 117 12.78 3.40 -20.77
C ALA A 117 12.86 1.92 -21.19
N GLU A 118 13.58 1.08 -20.46
CA GLU A 118 13.65 -0.37 -20.70
C GLU A 118 13.37 -1.18 -19.42
N ASP A 119 12.12 -1.19 -18.96
CA ASP A 119 11.65 -2.23 -18.02
C ASP A 119 10.25 -2.77 -18.40
N LEU A 120 9.83 -2.47 -19.63
CA LEU A 120 8.50 -2.77 -20.17
C LEU A 120 8.57 -3.87 -21.23
N LEU A 121 9.22 -5.02 -20.96
CA LEU A 121 9.01 -6.32 -21.64
C LEU A 121 9.98 -7.37 -21.08
N GLY A 122 9.50 -8.29 -20.22
CA GLY A 122 10.40 -9.32 -19.68
C GLY A 122 9.78 -10.35 -18.76
N THR A 123 8.85 -11.17 -19.27
CA THR A 123 8.68 -12.54 -18.74
C THR A 123 9.99 -13.33 -18.96
N ARG A 124 10.94 -13.21 -18.02
CA ARG A 124 11.97 -14.20 -17.62
C ARG A 124 12.98 -13.54 -16.68
N ASN A 125 13.26 -14.20 -15.56
CA ASN A 125 14.25 -13.89 -14.51
C ASN A 125 13.80 -13.00 -13.33
N LEU A 126 12.72 -13.40 -12.65
CA LEU A 126 12.39 -12.94 -11.30
C LEU A 126 13.32 -13.56 -10.23
N LEU A 127 14.61 -13.18 -10.21
CA LEU A 127 15.47 -13.36 -9.03
C LEU A 127 16.59 -12.30 -8.88
N ASN A 128 16.83 -11.45 -9.88
CA ASN A 128 17.88 -10.43 -9.83
C ASN A 128 17.32 -9.08 -10.28
N GLY A 129 17.16 -8.14 -9.34
CA GLY A 129 16.76 -6.77 -9.68
C GLY A 129 16.10 -6.01 -8.53
N LEU A 130 16.65 -6.08 -7.32
CA LEU A 130 16.43 -5.01 -6.34
C LEU A 130 17.70 -4.16 -6.36
N ASP A 131 17.76 -3.24 -7.32
CA ASP A 131 18.78 -2.20 -7.36
C ASP A 131 18.41 -1.16 -6.30
N LEU A 132 19.13 -1.19 -5.17
CA LEU A 132 19.02 -0.23 -4.08
C LEU A 132 20.44 0.29 -3.80
N GLY A 133 20.72 1.46 -4.38
CA GLY A 133 21.96 2.19 -4.20
C GLY A 133 22.31 2.42 -2.72
N VAL A 134 23.58 2.18 -2.42
CA VAL A 134 24.22 2.18 -1.11
C VAL A 134 24.29 3.60 -0.53
N ILE A 135 23.66 3.84 0.63
CA ILE A 135 24.02 4.98 1.51
C ILE A 135 23.99 4.52 2.97
N GLN A 136 25.06 4.88 3.67
CA GLN A 136 25.49 4.47 5.00
C GLN A 136 24.64 5.12 6.10
N GLU A 137 24.10 4.30 7.00
CA GLU A 137 23.35 4.73 8.19
C GLU A 137 24.21 4.51 9.45
N ASP A 138 24.25 5.53 10.30
CA ASP A 138 24.75 5.45 11.66
C ASP A 138 23.65 5.83 12.67
N SER A 139 23.69 5.09 13.78
CA SER A 139 23.25 5.41 15.15
C SER A 139 21.78 5.29 15.58
N GLU A 140 21.56 4.25 16.39
CA GLU A 140 21.15 4.23 17.81
C GLU A 140 19.73 4.65 18.26
N GLU A 141 19.27 3.89 19.24
CA GLU A 141 17.89 3.57 19.62
C GLU A 141 17.29 4.49 20.70
N GLU A 142 16.05 4.17 21.08
CA GLU A 142 15.31 4.47 22.34
C GLU A 142 13.92 5.14 22.18
N ASP A 143 12.91 4.31 22.48
CA ASP A 143 11.59 4.37 23.17
C ASP A 143 10.51 5.49 23.12
N VAL A 144 9.32 5.05 22.61
CA VAL A 144 7.90 5.11 23.08
C VAL A 144 7.12 6.42 23.35
N SER A 145 5.94 6.59 22.71
CA SER A 145 4.54 6.64 23.28
C SER A 145 3.49 7.30 22.34
N ASP A 146 2.26 6.76 22.37
CA ASP A 146 1.07 7.06 21.55
C ASP A 146 0.18 8.21 22.11
N ASP A 147 -0.70 8.82 21.29
CA ASP A 147 -2.03 9.35 21.70
C ASP A 147 -2.95 9.80 20.51
N ASP A 148 -4.19 9.27 20.56
CA ASP A 148 -5.55 9.71 20.15
C ASP A 148 -6.00 10.18 18.74
N GLU A 149 -7.05 9.53 18.21
CA GLU A 149 -7.80 9.81 16.95
C GLU A 149 -9.23 10.32 17.21
N ASP A 150 -9.63 11.42 16.56
CA ASP A 150 -11.02 11.92 16.46
C ASP A 150 -11.79 11.34 15.23
N ILE A 151 -13.04 10.90 15.46
CA ILE A 151 -13.98 10.30 14.48
C ILE A 151 -14.61 11.36 13.55
N ILE A 152 -14.64 11.11 12.23
CA ILE A 152 -15.28 11.96 11.19
C ILE A 152 -16.57 11.28 10.67
N ASP A 153 -17.64 12.06 10.44
CA ASP A 153 -18.95 11.64 9.88
C ASP A 153 -18.95 11.67 8.34
N TRP A 154 -19.20 10.51 7.73
CA TRP A 154 -19.02 10.23 6.30
C TRP A 154 -20.32 10.28 5.47
N THR A 155 -21.47 10.59 6.07
CA THR A 155 -22.79 10.44 5.43
C THR A 155 -23.12 11.48 4.34
N THR A 156 -22.30 12.52 4.16
CA THR A 156 -22.64 13.69 3.33
C THR A 156 -22.10 13.69 1.89
N ARG A 157 -21.40 12.62 1.43
CA ARG A 157 -20.63 12.64 0.16
C ARG A 157 -21.04 11.63 -0.93
N LEU A 158 -22.28 11.13 -0.94
CA LEU A 158 -22.70 10.16 -1.98
C LEU A 158 -22.97 10.84 -3.36
N PRO A 159 -22.42 10.33 -4.48
CA PRO A 159 -22.64 10.88 -5.82
C PRO A 159 -24.07 10.66 -6.36
N VAL A 160 -24.52 11.56 -7.24
CA VAL A 160 -25.85 11.55 -7.87
C VAL A 160 -25.96 10.49 -8.99
N ARG A 161 -27.11 9.78 -9.00
CA ARG A 161 -27.51 8.52 -9.69
C ARG A 161 -27.41 8.44 -11.24
N SER A 162 -26.63 9.22 -11.97
CA SER A 162 -26.66 9.18 -13.45
C SER A 162 -25.41 8.54 -14.07
N SER A 163 -25.60 7.35 -14.67
CA SER A 163 -24.67 6.51 -15.44
C SER A 163 -23.72 5.59 -14.66
N TYR A 164 -24.26 4.51 -14.09
CA TYR A 164 -23.42 3.36 -13.70
C TYR A 164 -22.87 2.69 -14.97
N SER A 165 -21.55 2.78 -15.18
CA SER A 165 -20.85 1.88 -16.10
C SER A 165 -20.99 0.45 -15.58
N THR A 166 -21.36 -0.50 -16.45
CA THR A 166 -21.70 -1.87 -16.07
C THR A 166 -20.49 -2.74 -15.70
N LYS A 167 -19.27 -2.18 -15.70
CA LYS A 167 -18.07 -2.83 -15.20
C LYS A 167 -17.04 -1.79 -14.74
N TYR A 168 -16.76 -1.76 -13.45
CA TYR A 168 -15.65 -0.96 -12.94
C TYR A 168 -14.32 -1.68 -13.18
N ASP A 169 -13.32 -0.94 -13.66
CA ASP A 169 -11.95 -1.43 -13.77
C ASP A 169 -11.34 -1.59 -12.36
N PRO A 170 -10.98 -2.82 -11.93
CA PRO A 170 -10.39 -3.05 -10.62
C PRO A 170 -9.15 -2.20 -10.36
N LEU A 171 -8.33 -1.96 -11.40
CA LEU A 171 -7.07 -1.22 -11.26
C LEU A 171 -7.33 0.19 -10.71
N THR A 172 -8.43 0.80 -11.10
CA THR A 172 -8.80 2.14 -10.63
C THR A 172 -9.09 2.18 -9.13
N PHE A 173 -9.61 1.09 -8.55
CA PHE A 173 -9.84 0.96 -7.11
C PHE A 173 -8.55 0.71 -6.32
N ALA A 174 -7.56 0.01 -6.89
CA ALA A 174 -6.24 -0.08 -6.27
C ALA A 174 -5.61 1.32 -6.11
N GLN A 175 -5.72 2.20 -7.13
CA GLN A 175 -5.22 3.57 -7.00
C GLN A 175 -6.05 4.42 -6.03
N ALA A 176 -7.37 4.24 -6.07
CA ALA A 176 -8.27 4.94 -5.17
C ALA A 176 -8.06 4.51 -3.70
N PHE A 177 -7.59 3.28 -3.43
CA PHE A 177 -7.22 2.86 -2.09
C PHE A 177 -6.04 3.66 -1.53
N SER A 178 -4.95 3.85 -2.30
CA SER A 178 -3.86 4.72 -1.88
C SER A 178 -4.38 6.12 -1.54
N HIS A 179 -5.20 6.72 -2.41
CA HIS A 179 -5.83 8.01 -2.13
C HIS A 179 -6.73 7.97 -0.86
N PHE A 180 -7.55 6.94 -0.69
CA PHE A 180 -8.39 6.73 0.50
C PHE A 180 -7.56 6.72 1.78
N THR A 181 -6.39 6.06 1.80
CA THR A 181 -5.53 6.06 3.00
C THR A 181 -5.03 7.46 3.38
N PHE A 182 -4.78 8.31 2.37
CA PHE A 182 -4.41 9.71 2.59
C PHE A 182 -5.57 10.54 3.15
N ASP A 183 -6.76 10.43 2.58
CA ASP A 183 -7.96 11.13 3.07
C ASP A 183 -8.36 10.63 4.47
N ASN A 184 -8.42 9.32 4.67
CA ASN A 184 -8.80 8.68 5.94
C ASN A 184 -7.82 9.03 7.08
N SER A 185 -6.53 9.20 6.78
CA SER A 185 -5.53 9.67 7.75
C SER A 185 -5.46 11.18 7.91
N LYS A 186 -6.42 11.93 7.33
CA LYS A 186 -6.46 13.41 7.34
C LYS A 186 -5.17 14.03 6.78
N GLY A 187 -4.61 13.40 5.74
CA GLY A 187 -3.38 13.79 5.07
C GLY A 187 -2.10 13.51 5.87
N ALA A 188 -2.14 12.64 6.88
CA ALA A 188 -0.97 12.32 7.69
C ALA A 188 -0.02 11.32 6.99
N LEU A 189 -0.56 10.35 6.25
CA LEU A 189 0.22 9.31 5.59
C LEU A 189 -0.49 8.78 4.34
N ILE A 190 0.21 7.97 3.55
CA ILE A 190 -0.37 7.25 2.41
C ILE A 190 0.24 5.85 2.31
N VAL A 191 -0.58 4.84 1.98
CA VAL A 191 -0.14 3.49 1.65
C VAL A 191 0.05 3.37 0.13
N VAL A 192 1.24 2.99 -0.31
CA VAL A 192 1.64 2.85 -1.72
C VAL A 192 2.48 1.58 -1.91
N ASP A 193 3.06 1.41 -3.10
CA ASP A 193 3.73 0.18 -3.52
C ASP A 193 2.79 -1.03 -3.46
N LEU A 194 1.55 -0.82 -3.89
CA LEU A 194 0.52 -1.85 -3.91
C LEU A 194 0.90 -2.92 -4.94
N GLN A 195 1.16 -4.13 -4.46
CA GLN A 195 1.59 -5.25 -5.29
C GLN A 195 1.06 -6.57 -4.75
N GLY A 196 0.80 -7.51 -5.66
CA GLY A 196 0.22 -8.81 -5.32
C GLY A 196 -0.59 -9.39 -6.46
N VAL A 197 -1.68 -10.07 -6.13
CA VAL A 197 -2.54 -10.75 -7.11
C VAL A 197 -3.98 -10.24 -6.99
N PHE A 198 -4.61 -9.96 -8.12
CA PHE A 198 -6.04 -9.72 -8.17
C PHE A 198 -6.81 -11.03 -8.47
N CYS A 199 -7.67 -11.45 -7.54
CA CYS A 199 -8.56 -12.60 -7.72
C CYS A 199 -9.90 -12.14 -8.29
N ASP A 200 -10.14 -12.34 -9.59
CA ASP A 200 -11.37 -11.86 -10.25
C ASP A 200 -12.64 -12.57 -9.73
N LYS A 201 -12.54 -13.83 -9.31
CA LYS A 201 -13.69 -14.59 -8.77
C LYS A 201 -14.20 -14.03 -7.44
N GLU A 202 -13.27 -13.67 -6.56
CA GLU A 202 -13.57 -13.11 -5.25
C GLU A 202 -13.68 -11.58 -5.28
N ARG A 203 -13.26 -10.96 -6.39
CA ARG A 203 -13.11 -9.52 -6.55
C ARG A 203 -12.24 -8.94 -5.45
N THR A 204 -11.10 -9.58 -5.17
CA THR A 204 -10.21 -9.20 -4.07
C THR A 204 -8.78 -9.03 -4.56
N PHE A 205 -8.17 -7.91 -4.20
CA PHE A 205 -6.73 -7.73 -4.27
C PHE A 205 -6.10 -8.36 -3.04
N ARG A 206 -5.28 -9.39 -3.23
CA ARG A 206 -4.41 -9.94 -2.19
C ARG A 206 -3.03 -9.34 -2.35
N LEU A 207 -2.66 -8.46 -1.43
CA LEU A 207 -1.49 -7.61 -1.50
C LEU A 207 -0.45 -7.98 -0.43
N THR A 208 0.80 -7.64 -0.67
CA THR A 208 1.91 -7.78 0.28
C THR A 208 2.96 -6.69 0.02
N ASP A 209 3.93 -6.54 0.92
CA ASP A 209 5.06 -5.61 0.77
C ASP A 209 4.64 -4.14 0.49
N PRO A 210 3.66 -3.55 1.22
CA PRO A 210 3.33 -2.15 1.03
C PRO A 210 4.47 -1.25 1.53
N ALA A 211 4.53 -0.04 0.98
CA ALA A 211 5.29 1.07 1.53
C ALA A 211 4.33 2.12 2.11
N ILE A 212 4.75 2.81 3.17
CA ILE A 212 3.97 3.89 3.76
C ILE A 212 4.82 5.16 3.76
N HIS A 213 4.30 6.21 3.12
CA HIS A 213 4.91 7.53 3.24
C HIS A 213 4.18 8.32 4.32
N ARG A 214 4.90 8.85 5.31
CA ARG A 214 4.30 9.64 6.40
C ARG A 214 4.81 11.08 6.40
N ARG A 215 3.88 12.04 6.52
CA ARG A 215 4.25 13.44 6.72
C ARG A 215 4.78 13.60 8.14
N ARG A 216 6.03 14.05 8.27
CA ARG A 216 6.58 14.46 9.56
C ARG A 216 5.95 15.78 10.00
N LYS A 217 5.32 15.79 11.18
CA LYS A 217 4.79 17.00 11.82
C LYS A 217 5.89 17.79 12.54
N SER A 218 6.97 17.13 12.95
CA SER A 218 8.15 17.78 13.49
C SER A 218 9.42 16.99 13.20
N THR A 219 10.58 17.62 13.34
CA THR A 219 11.89 16.97 13.32
C THR A 219 12.09 15.94 14.44
N ARG A 220 11.24 15.95 15.48
CA ARG A 220 11.24 14.98 16.59
C ARG A 220 10.42 13.73 16.30
N GLU A 221 9.61 13.72 15.24
CA GLU A 221 8.82 12.56 14.87
C GLU A 221 9.75 11.51 14.22
N ARG A 222 10.15 10.52 15.02
CA ARG A 222 11.15 9.51 14.63
C ARG A 222 10.58 8.33 13.84
N MET A 223 9.25 8.13 13.87
CA MET A 223 8.65 6.97 13.19
C MET A 223 8.72 7.17 11.67
N GLN A 224 9.65 6.44 11.06
CA GLN A 224 9.82 6.30 9.63
C GLN A 224 9.51 4.84 9.28
N PHE A 225 8.68 4.59 8.26
CA PHE A 225 8.32 3.23 7.84
C PHE A 225 9.44 2.56 7.03
N GLY A 226 10.61 2.48 7.64
CA GLY A 226 11.82 1.98 7.00
C GLY A 226 12.27 2.83 5.82
N ARG A 227 13.11 2.24 4.97
CA ARG A 227 13.80 2.93 3.87
C ARG A 227 12.89 3.30 2.70
N THR A 228 11.72 2.69 2.62
CA THR A 228 10.76 2.92 1.53
C THR A 228 9.89 4.16 1.77
N ASP A 229 9.88 4.70 3.00
CA ASP A 229 9.21 5.94 3.39
C ASP A 229 9.99 7.17 2.90
N LYS A 230 9.48 7.80 1.84
CA LYS A 230 9.98 9.05 1.26
C LYS A 230 9.26 10.28 1.82
N GLY A 231 8.46 10.10 2.86
CA GLY A 231 7.69 11.15 3.54
C GLY A 231 6.87 12.01 2.59
N LYS A 232 6.80 13.31 2.87
CA LYS A 232 6.04 14.28 2.06
C LYS A 232 6.38 14.21 0.56
N LYS A 233 7.64 13.99 0.19
CA LYS A 233 8.05 13.91 -1.22
C LYS A 233 7.41 12.70 -1.92
N GLY A 234 7.33 11.56 -1.23
CA GLY A 234 6.66 10.37 -1.75
C GLY A 234 5.16 10.57 -1.93
N ILE A 235 4.52 11.27 -0.98
CA ILE A 235 3.10 11.64 -1.07
C ILE A 235 2.86 12.53 -2.29
N VAL A 236 3.63 13.61 -2.44
CA VAL A 236 3.52 14.52 -3.60
C VAL A 236 3.72 13.77 -4.91
N ALA A 237 4.76 12.94 -5.00
CA ALA A 237 5.04 12.16 -6.21
C ALA A 237 3.89 11.22 -6.61
N PHE A 238 3.16 10.64 -5.64
CA PHE A 238 1.95 9.87 -5.93
C PHE A 238 0.86 10.76 -6.54
N PHE A 239 0.57 11.92 -5.94
CA PHE A 239 -0.50 12.79 -6.43
C PHE A 239 -0.17 13.52 -7.75
N GLU A 240 1.11 13.72 -8.08
CA GLU A 240 1.53 14.26 -9.38
C GLU A 240 1.11 13.38 -10.55
N SER A 241 1.17 12.06 -10.37
CA SER A 241 0.78 11.07 -11.39
C SER A 241 -0.66 10.57 -11.22
N HIS A 242 -1.19 10.57 -10.00
CA HIS A 242 -2.56 10.14 -9.74
C HIS A 242 -3.58 11.08 -10.40
N ARG A 243 -4.57 10.48 -11.04
CA ARG A 243 -5.78 11.13 -11.54
C ARG A 243 -6.97 10.41 -10.93
N CYS A 244 -7.81 11.15 -10.21
CA CYS A 244 -9.03 10.61 -9.63
C CYS A 244 -9.90 9.99 -10.74
N SER A 245 -10.35 8.77 -10.48
CA SER A 245 -11.24 7.99 -11.35
C SER A 245 -12.63 7.90 -10.72
N ASP A 246 -13.58 7.26 -11.41
CA ASP A 246 -14.90 6.96 -10.85
C ASP A 246 -14.81 6.20 -9.53
N ALA A 247 -13.76 5.39 -9.31
CA ALA A 247 -13.53 4.72 -8.02
C ALA A 247 -13.30 5.73 -6.88
N CYS A 248 -12.54 6.81 -7.12
CA CYS A 248 -12.34 7.87 -6.13
C CYS A 248 -13.65 8.61 -5.83
N HIS A 249 -14.46 8.88 -6.86
CA HIS A 249 -15.76 9.53 -6.71
C HIS A 249 -16.75 8.66 -5.94
N VAL A 250 -16.81 7.35 -6.23
CA VAL A 250 -17.63 6.38 -5.49
C VAL A 250 -17.25 6.36 -4.01
N LEU A 251 -15.96 6.46 -3.71
CA LEU A 251 -15.45 6.53 -2.34
C LEU A 251 -15.63 7.90 -1.67
N GLY A 252 -16.22 8.90 -2.35
CA GLY A 252 -16.42 10.24 -1.78
C GLY A 252 -15.13 11.03 -1.57
N LEU A 253 -14.07 10.69 -2.30
CA LEU A 253 -12.75 11.33 -2.21
C LEU A 253 -12.73 12.61 -3.03
N SER A 254 -12.12 13.66 -2.48
CA SER A 254 -11.90 14.92 -3.19
C SER A 254 -10.55 14.90 -3.90
N PRO A 255 -10.44 15.46 -5.12
CA PRO A 255 -9.14 15.60 -5.77
C PRO A 255 -8.15 16.36 -4.90
N VAL A 256 -6.92 15.85 -4.79
CA VAL A 256 -5.83 16.48 -4.04
C VAL A 256 -4.91 17.19 -5.03
N ASP A 257 -4.68 18.48 -4.78
CA ASP A 257 -3.66 19.25 -5.49
C ASP A 257 -2.28 18.97 -4.86
N PRO A 258 -1.30 18.40 -5.60
CA PRO A 258 0.04 18.12 -5.07
C PRO A 258 0.74 19.35 -4.48
N GLU A 259 0.43 20.56 -4.97
CA GLU A 259 1.02 21.82 -4.46
C GLU A 259 0.48 22.22 -3.08
N SER A 260 -0.68 21.67 -2.68
CA SER A 260 -1.35 21.99 -1.40
C SER A 260 -0.94 21.09 -0.22
N ILE A 261 -0.20 20.01 -0.50
CA ILE A 261 0.33 19.04 0.49
C ILE A 261 1.53 19.64 1.21
#